data_AF-A0A2J9E8M4-F1
#
_entry.id   AF-A0A2J9E8M4-F1
#
_cell.length_a   1.000
_cell.length_b   1.000
_cell.length_c   1.000
_cell.angle_alpha   90.00
_cell.angle_beta   90.00
_cell.angle_gamma   90.00
#
_symmetry.space_group_name_H-M   'P 1'
#
loop_
_entity.id
_entity.type
_entity.pdbx_description
1 polymer ?
#
loop_
_entity_poly.entity_id
_entity_poly.type
_entity_poly.pdbx_seq_one_letter_code
_entity_poly.pdbx_strand_id
1 'polypeptide(L)'
;MGHYYYVSKISGYNDNHVVHAAGCQYLPPLESRLFLGTFYTANAAIQQARKYYPGSLGCEACCPLPVKKNLRTQNSVALKHIA
;
A
#
# COMPACT_ATOMS: atom_id res chain seq x y z
N MET A 1 9.03 -16.81 1.08
CA MET A 1 9.00 -16.49 2.52
C MET A 1 8.16 -15.23 2.72
N GLY A 2 7.34 -15.16 3.77
CA GLY A 2 6.60 -13.93 4.08
C GLY A 2 7.53 -12.84 4.65
N HIS A 3 7.26 -11.58 4.33
CA HIS A 3 7.97 -10.43 4.90
C HIS A 3 7.13 -9.78 5.98
N TYR A 4 7.78 -9.24 7.01
CA TYR A 4 7.12 -8.44 8.04
C TYR A 4 6.85 -7.04 7.51
N TYR A 5 5.63 -6.54 7.69
CA TYR A 5 5.24 -5.21 7.26
C TYR A 5 4.81 -4.35 8.45
N TYR A 6 5.14 -3.06 8.34
CA TYR A 6 4.85 -2.03 9.32
C TYR A 6 4.26 -0.82 8.62
N VAL A 7 3.24 -0.20 9.21
CA VAL A 7 2.72 1.09 8.75
C VAL A 7 3.29 2.20 9.62
N SER A 8 3.72 3.29 9.00
CA SER A 8 4.10 4.50 9.72
C SER A 8 2.88 5.11 10.39
N LYS A 9 2.93 5.34 11.70
CA LYS A 9 1.92 6.14 12.42
C LYS A 9 2.09 7.63 12.15
N ILE A 10 3.29 8.05 11.73
CA ILE A 10 3.52 9.41 11.25
C ILE A 10 2.82 9.53 9.91
N SER A 11 1.72 10.28 9.90
CA SER A 11 1.12 10.77 8.68
C SER A 11 2.02 11.81 8.04
N GLY A 12 2.28 11.66 6.74
CA GLY A 12 2.89 12.72 5.94
C GLY A 12 1.89 13.84 5.63
N TYR A 13 2.12 14.55 4.54
CA TYR A 13 1.16 15.54 4.01
C TYR A 13 -0.18 14.86 3.68
N ASN A 14 -1.30 15.32 4.26
CA ASN A 14 -2.67 14.80 4.12
C ASN A 14 -2.95 13.41 4.72
N ASP A 15 -2.46 13.10 5.92
CA ASP A 15 -2.84 11.85 6.62
C ASP A 15 -2.49 10.57 5.85
N ASN A 16 -1.45 10.64 5.02
CA ASN A 16 -0.94 9.48 4.28
C ASN A 16 0.01 8.66 5.14
N HIS A 17 -0.32 7.38 5.31
CA HIS A 17 0.42 6.43 6.12
C HIS A 17 1.19 5.46 5.21
N VAL A 18 2.52 5.47 5.27
CA VAL A 18 3.32 4.62 4.36
C VAL A 18 3.62 3.26 5.02
N VAL A 19 3.42 2.19 4.27
CA VAL A 19 3.70 0.81 4.63
C VAL A 19 5.08 0.42 4.13
N HIS A 20 5.90 -0.09 5.04
CA HIS A 20 7.28 -0.47 4.82
C HIS A 20 7.52 -1.91 5.27
N ALA A 21 8.51 -2.57 4.66
CA ALA A 21 8.94 -3.91 5.06
C ALA A 21 9.99 -3.85 6.19
N ALA A 22 10.18 -4.97 6.90
CA ALA A 22 11.31 -5.15 7.81
C ALA A 22 12.63 -4.90 7.07
N GLY A 23 13.40 -3.92 7.54
CA GLY A 23 14.68 -3.54 6.93
C GLY A 23 14.62 -2.36 5.95
N CYS A 24 13.47 -1.70 5.76
CA CYS A 24 13.40 -0.48 4.95
C CYS A 24 14.32 0.61 5.54
N GLN A 25 15.12 1.29 4.71
CA GLN A 25 15.94 2.43 5.14
C GLN A 25 15.11 3.64 5.60
N TYR A 26 13.89 3.77 5.08
CA TYR A 26 12.93 4.83 5.41
C TYR A 26 11.98 4.44 6.53
N LEU A 27 12.25 3.34 7.23
CA LEU A 27 11.35 2.81 8.25
C LEU A 27 11.40 3.68 9.53
N PRO A 28 10.31 4.35 9.94
CA PRO A 28 10.29 5.26 11.08
C PRO A 28 10.52 4.52 12.41
N PRO A 29 10.92 5.15 13.52
CA PRO A 29 11.26 4.46 14.78
C PRO A 29 10.12 3.58 15.33
N LEU A 30 10.44 2.65 16.23
CA LEU A 30 9.50 1.66 16.78
C LEU A 30 8.22 2.28 17.36
N GLU A 31 8.34 3.45 17.98
CA GLU A 31 7.22 4.18 18.58
C GLU A 31 6.26 4.76 17.52
N SER A 32 6.84 5.12 16.38
CA SER A 32 6.17 5.77 15.25
C SER A 32 5.79 4.80 14.13
N ARG A 33 5.87 3.49 14.36
CA ARG A 33 5.38 2.45 13.46
C ARG A 33 4.37 1.54 14.15
N LEU A 34 3.52 0.91 13.35
CA LEU A 34 2.58 -0.11 13.80
C LEU A 34 2.85 -1.39 13.03
N PHE A 35 2.99 -2.50 13.74
CA PHE A 35 3.15 -3.81 13.11
C PHE A 35 1.82 -4.28 12.52
N LEU A 36 1.82 -4.60 11.22
CA LEU A 36 0.62 -5.08 10.52
C LEU A 36 0.52 -6.61 10.52
N GLY A 37 1.66 -7.29 10.55
CA GLY A 37 1.74 -8.74 10.38
C GLY A 37 2.75 -9.15 9.31
N THR A 38 2.76 -10.46 9.05
CA THR A 38 3.62 -11.08 8.03
C THR A 38 2.80 -11.34 6.78
N PHE A 39 3.23 -10.77 5.65
CA PHE A 39 2.52 -10.92 4.38
C PHE A 39 3.45 -11.45 3.30
N TYR A 40 2.90 -12.21 2.38
CA TYR A 40 3.63 -12.69 1.20
C TYR A 40 3.68 -11.64 0.09
N THR A 41 2.76 -10.67 0.10
CA THR A 41 2.67 -9.62 -0.92
C THR A 41 2.49 -8.26 -0.27
N ALA A 42 3.13 -7.25 -0.87
CA ALA A 42 2.96 -5.85 -0.50
C ALA A 42 1.48 -5.42 -0.54
N ASN A 43 0.72 -5.90 -1.53
CA ASN A 43 -0.68 -5.54 -1.68
C ASN A 43 -1.56 -6.04 -0.51
N ALA A 44 -1.25 -7.21 0.07
CA ALA A 44 -1.95 -7.71 1.25
C ALA A 44 -1.63 -6.84 2.48
N ALA A 45 -0.36 -6.45 2.64
CA ALA A 45 0.05 -5.55 3.72
C ALA A 45 -0.61 -4.17 3.63
N ILE A 46 -0.65 -3.57 2.44
CA ILE A 46 -1.31 -2.27 2.21
C ILE A 46 -2.81 -2.36 2.49
N GLN A 47 -3.48 -3.44 2.06
CA GLN A 47 -4.90 -3.64 2.37
C GLN A 47 -5.17 -3.76 3.86
N GLN A 48 -4.29 -4.45 4.61
CA GLN A 48 -4.41 -4.51 6.05
C GLN A 48 -4.20 -3.13 6.69
N ALA A 49 -3.20 -2.38 6.25
CA ALA A 49 -2.96 -1.01 6.72
C ALA A 49 -4.17 -0.10 6.46
N ARG A 50 -4.81 -0.25 5.29
CA ARG A 50 -6.02 0.48 4.90
C ARG A 50 -7.22 0.30 5.83
N LYS A 51 -7.30 -0.83 6.54
CA LYS A 51 -8.34 -1.05 7.56
C LYS A 51 -8.16 -0.14 8.78
N TYR A 52 -6.92 0.24 9.08
CA TYR A 52 -6.60 1.16 10.17
C TYR A 52 -6.55 2.61 9.67
N TYR A 53 -5.88 2.83 8.55
CA TYR A 53 -5.65 4.14 7.96
C TYR A 53 -6.03 4.11 6.48
N PRO A 54 -7.18 4.66 6.07
CA PRO A 54 -7.66 4.57 4.68
C PRO A 54 -6.69 5.20 3.66
N GLY A 55 -5.90 6.20 4.09
CA GLY A 55 -4.79 6.81 3.34
C GLY A 55 -3.49 5.99 3.32
N SER A 56 -3.54 4.69 3.61
CA SER A 56 -2.32 3.86 3.61
C SER A 56 -1.80 3.62 2.20
N LEU A 57 -0.50 3.86 2.01
CA LEU A 57 0.25 3.69 0.77
C LEU A 57 1.41 2.71 0.94
N GLY A 58 1.85 2.05 -0.12
CA GLY A 58 3.06 1.22 -0.09
C GLY A 58 4.31 2.04 -0.37
N CYS A 59 5.37 1.83 0.40
CA CYS A 59 6.69 2.38 0.10
C CYS A 59 7.21 1.78 -1.20
N GLU A 60 7.59 2.60 -2.17
CA GLU A 60 8.13 2.17 -3.46
C GLU A 60 9.37 1.25 -3.36
N ALA A 61 10.23 1.48 -2.36
CA ALA A 61 11.43 0.66 -2.13
C ALA A 61 11.10 -0.72 -1.53
N CYS A 62 10.09 -0.78 -0.66
CA CYS A 62 9.73 -2.00 0.09
C CYS A 62 8.56 -2.77 -0.53
N CYS A 63 7.78 -2.08 -1.36
CA CYS A 63 6.65 -2.58 -2.13
C CYS A 63 6.91 -2.21 -3.60
N PRO A 64 7.85 -2.90 -4.28
CA PRO A 64 7.95 -2.79 -5.73
C PRO A 64 6.67 -3.39 -6.30
N LEU A 65 5.63 -2.58 -6.42
CA LEU A 65 4.48 -2.97 -7.21
C LEU A 65 5.05 -3.22 -8.60
N PRO A 66 4.86 -4.40 -9.20
CA PRO A 66 5.03 -4.50 -10.63
C PRO A 66 4.02 -3.51 -11.18
N VAL A 67 4.50 -2.34 -11.57
CA VAL A 67 3.74 -1.39 -12.36
C VAL A 67 3.42 -2.18 -13.62
N LYS A 68 2.29 -2.89 -13.62
CA LYS A 68 1.63 -3.24 -14.85
C LYS A 68 1.31 -1.87 -15.42
N LYS A 69 2.20 -1.40 -16.29
CA LYS A 69 1.96 -0.31 -17.24
C LYS A 69 0.81 -0.81 -18.11
N ASN A 70 -0.38 -0.77 -17.55
CA ASN A 70 -1.67 -0.98 -18.15
C ASN A 70 -2.67 -0.19 -17.30
N LEU A 71 -2.35 1.09 -17.08
CA LEU A 71 -3.35 2.12 -17.39
C LEU A 71 -3.67 1.98 -18.89
N ARG A 72 -4.33 0.91 -19.28
CA ARG A 72 -5.15 0.91 -20.47
C ARG A 72 -6.39 1.63 -20.01
N THR A 73 -6.40 2.93 -20.29
CA THR A 73 -7.59 3.72 -20.58
C THR A 73 -8.79 2.80 -20.70
N GLN A 74 -9.64 2.81 -19.68
CA GLN A 74 -10.98 2.27 -19.82
C GLN A 74 -11.71 3.18 -20.80
N ASN A 75 -11.49 2.98 -22.10
CA ASN A 75 -12.50 3.30 -23.08
C ASN A 75 -13.64 2.33 -22.80
N SER A 76 -14.55 2.77 -21.93
CA SER A 76 -15.81 2.15 -21.62
C SER A 76 -16.61 1.95 -22.90
N VAL A 77 -16.54 0.76 -23.50
CA VAL A 77 -17.47 0.34 -24.55
C VAL A 77 -18.63 -0.39 -23.88
N ALA A 78 -19.46 0.38 -23.18
CA ALA A 78 -20.74 -0.10 -22.66
C ALA A 78 -21.88 0.74 -23.27
N LEU A 79 -21.94 0.77 -24.60
CA LEU A 79 -23.19 0.94 -25.32
C LEU A 79 -24.02 -0.31 -25.08
N LYS A 80 -25.13 -0.16 -24.35
CA LYS A 80 -26.38 -0.92 -24.48
C LYS A 80 -27.45 -0.23 -23.63
N HIS A 81 -27.86 0.97 -24.06
CA HIS A 81 -29.21 1.43 -23.77
C HIS A 81 -30.15 0.81 -24.81
N ILE A 82 -31.04 0.00 -24.28
CA ILE A 82 -32.29 -0.50 -24.85
C ILE A 82 -33.26 0.67 -25.05
N ALA A 83 -33.83 0.77 -26.26
CA ALA A 83 -35.19 1.22 -26.59
C ALA A 83 -35.29 1.37 -28.12
#